data_AF-A0A2V1H3R3-F1
#
_entry.id   AF-A0A2V1H3R3-F1
#
_cell.length_a   1.000
_cell.length_b   1.000
_cell.length_c   1.000
_cell.angle_alpha   90.00
_cell.angle_beta   90.00
_cell.angle_gamma   90.00
#
_symmetry.space_group_name_H-M   'P 1'
#
loop_
_entity.id
_entity.type
_entity.pdbx_description
1 polymer ?
#
loop_
_entity_poly.entity_id
_entity_poly.type
_entity_poly.pdbx_seq_one_letter_code
_entity_poly.pdbx_strand_id
1 'polypeptide(L)'
;MKLWEDTANQLKGSARRKFMAQVVDFLGRGGQVFAQDHPGWSRSTIQKGAIELATGQDFQDQFHLRGKKKAEERLPQLLEHIQEIVEPTSQTDPTFRSTRSYTPITAGMVR
;
A
#
# COMPACT_ATOMS: atom_id res chain seq x y z
N MET A 1 -15.86 26.06 9.29
CA MET A 1 -15.21 25.15 8.33
C MET A 1 -14.56 23.93 8.98
N LYS A 2 -14.10 24.04 10.23
CA LYS A 2 -13.55 22.93 11.04
C LYS A 2 -14.38 21.64 11.01
N LEU A 3 -15.71 21.73 10.99
CA LEU A 3 -16.60 20.58 10.84
C LEU A 3 -16.32 19.73 9.60
N TRP A 4 -16.07 20.34 8.43
CA TRP A 4 -15.81 19.60 7.20
C TRP A 4 -14.45 18.92 7.24
N GLU A 5 -13.45 19.58 7.78
CA GLU A 5 -12.11 19.01 7.98
C GLU A 5 -12.16 17.84 8.97
N ASP A 6 -12.80 18.02 10.12
CA ASP A 6 -12.97 16.98 11.15
C ASP A 6 -13.71 15.77 10.57
N THR A 7 -14.81 16.00 9.85
CA THR A 7 -15.59 14.93 9.20
C THR A 7 -14.76 14.22 8.14
N ALA A 8 -14.08 14.96 7.27
CA ALA A 8 -13.24 14.37 6.24
C ALA A 8 -12.07 13.56 6.83
N ASN A 9 -11.55 13.95 8.00
CA ASN A 9 -10.47 13.24 8.68
C ASN A 9 -10.95 11.97 9.41
N GLN A 10 -12.21 11.94 9.86
CA GLN A 10 -12.82 10.73 10.43
C GLN A 10 -13.13 9.67 9.35
N LEU A 11 -13.44 10.11 8.14
CA LEU A 11 -13.73 9.23 7.01
C LEU A 11 -12.45 8.70 6.34
N LYS A 12 -12.54 7.50 5.75
CA LYS A 12 -11.43 6.85 5.02
C LYS A 12 -11.86 6.39 3.63
N GLY A 13 -10.88 6.23 2.74
CA GLY A 13 -11.07 5.65 1.41
C GLY A 13 -12.16 6.36 0.59
N SER A 14 -13.03 5.57 -0.05
CA SER A 14 -14.14 6.06 -0.88
C SER A 14 -15.14 6.93 -0.11
N ALA A 15 -15.45 6.59 1.15
CA ALA A 15 -16.38 7.37 1.97
C ALA A 15 -15.92 8.82 2.14
N ARG A 16 -14.61 9.03 2.37
CA ARG A 16 -14.02 10.38 2.46
C ARG A 16 -14.16 11.14 1.14
N ARG A 17 -13.89 10.48 0.00
CA ARG A 17 -13.95 11.11 -1.32
C ARG A 17 -15.38 11.49 -1.72
N LYS A 18 -16.34 10.60 -1.48
CA LYS A 18 -17.77 10.84 -1.70
C LYS A 18 -18.27 12.01 -0.85
N PHE A 19 -17.89 12.07 0.43
CA PHE A 19 -18.22 13.22 1.28
C PHE A 19 -17.67 14.54 0.72
N MET A 20 -16.38 14.58 0.36
CA MET A 20 -15.78 15.78 -0.24
C MET A 20 -16.50 16.21 -1.53
N ALA A 21 -16.86 15.25 -2.38
CA ALA A 21 -17.58 15.51 -3.61
C ALA A 21 -18.99 16.03 -3.36
N GLN A 22 -19.73 15.49 -2.39
CA GLN A 22 -21.04 16.00 -1.98
C GLN A 22 -20.96 17.44 -1.47
N VAL A 23 -19.95 17.75 -0.65
CA VAL A 23 -19.75 19.12 -0.14
C VAL A 23 -19.47 20.09 -1.29
N VAL A 24 -18.64 19.68 -2.26
CA VAL A 24 -18.33 20.52 -3.42
C VAL A 24 -19.53 20.69 -4.35
N ASP A 25 -20.33 19.65 -4.55
CA ASP A 25 -21.57 19.71 -5.33
C ASP A 25 -22.58 20.66 -4.67
N PHE A 26 -22.73 20.58 -3.35
CA PHE A 26 -23.55 21.50 -2.56
C PHE A 26 -23.09 22.96 -2.67
N LEU A 27 -21.77 23.20 -2.73
CA LEU A 27 -21.20 24.54 -2.92
C LEU A 27 -21.42 25.11 -4.33
N GLY A 28 -21.71 24.26 -5.32
CA GLY A 28 -21.95 24.68 -6.69
C GLY A 28 -20.74 25.28 -7.39
N ARG A 29 -20.97 26.27 -8.27
CA ARG A 29 -19.90 26.87 -9.10
C ARG A 29 -18.83 27.52 -8.22
N GLY A 30 -17.58 27.10 -8.42
CA GLY A 30 -16.44 27.57 -7.62
C GLY A 30 -16.15 26.74 -6.37
N GLY A 31 -17.00 25.77 -6.02
CA GLY A 31 -16.82 24.91 -4.85
C GLY A 31 -15.49 24.15 -4.84
N GLN A 32 -14.97 23.73 -6.00
CA GLN A 32 -13.66 23.08 -6.09
C GLN A 32 -12.49 24.03 -5.80
N VAL A 33 -12.60 25.29 -6.20
CA VAL A 33 -11.58 26.32 -5.89
C VAL A 33 -11.61 26.60 -4.40
N PHE A 34 -12.81 26.83 -3.86
CA PHE A 34 -13.02 27.02 -2.42
C PHE A 34 -12.44 25.85 -1.60
N ALA A 35 -12.75 24.60 -1.98
CA ALA A 35 -12.30 23.40 -1.29
C ALA A 35 -10.78 23.20 -1.37
N GLN A 36 -10.13 23.68 -2.43
CA GLN A 36 -8.67 23.68 -2.51
C GLN A 36 -8.06 24.74 -1.58
N ASP A 37 -8.58 25.97 -1.63
CA ASP A 37 -7.95 27.11 -0.96
C ASP A 37 -8.16 27.08 0.56
N HIS A 38 -9.31 26.58 1.03
CA HIS A 38 -9.67 26.64 2.44
C HIS A 38 -9.39 25.32 3.20
N PRO A 39 -10.11 24.20 2.96
CA PRO A 39 -9.81 22.94 3.64
C PRO A 39 -8.64 22.15 3.00
N GLY A 40 -7.99 22.69 1.96
CA GLY A 40 -6.79 22.08 1.37
C GLY A 40 -7.06 20.80 0.58
N TRP A 41 -8.29 20.57 0.12
CA TRP A 41 -8.65 19.32 -0.55
C TRP A 41 -8.16 19.28 -1.99
N SER A 42 -7.59 18.15 -2.39
CA SER A 42 -7.13 17.95 -3.75
C SER A 42 -8.30 17.81 -4.73
N ARG A 43 -8.28 18.60 -5.80
CA ARG A 43 -9.28 18.54 -6.89
C ARG A 43 -9.39 17.16 -7.52
N SER A 44 -8.29 16.42 -7.64
CA SER A 44 -8.32 15.05 -8.19
C SER A 44 -9.04 14.06 -7.26
N THR A 45 -8.95 14.29 -5.94
CA THR A 45 -9.65 13.47 -4.94
C THR A 45 -11.15 13.73 -4.96
N ILE A 46 -11.53 15.00 -5.10
CA ILE A 46 -12.92 15.43 -5.26
C ILE A 46 -13.51 14.86 -6.57
N GLN A 47 -12.78 14.95 -7.68
CA GLN A 47 -13.23 14.42 -8.97
C GLN A 47 -13.43 12.90 -8.93
N LYS A 48 -12.51 12.17 -8.29
CA LYS A 48 -12.67 10.72 -8.07
C LYS A 48 -13.95 10.44 -7.25
N GLY A 49 -14.17 11.18 -6.17
CA GLY A 49 -15.39 11.08 -5.37
C GLY A 49 -16.67 11.38 -6.14
N ALA A 50 -16.65 12.35 -7.05
CA ALA A 50 -17.79 12.68 -7.90
C ALA A 50 -18.15 11.54 -8.87
N ILE A 51 -17.13 10.87 -9.44
CA ILE A 51 -17.34 9.68 -10.28
C ILE A 51 -17.90 8.52 -9.45
N GLU A 52 -17.38 8.30 -8.24
CA GLU A 52 -17.89 7.26 -7.32
C GLU A 52 -19.35 7.52 -6.93
N LEU A 53 -19.74 8.78 -6.69
CA LEU A 53 -21.14 9.15 -6.46
C LEU A 53 -22.03 8.92 -7.68
N ALA A 54 -21.58 9.33 -8.86
CA ALA A 54 -22.36 9.22 -10.09
C ALA A 54 -22.56 7.76 -10.54
N THR A 55 -21.57 6.91 -10.32
CA THR A 55 -21.64 5.47 -10.66
C THR A 55 -22.25 4.62 -9.56
N GLY A 56 -22.33 5.13 -8.32
CA GLY A 56 -22.75 4.37 -7.14
C GLY A 56 -21.77 3.27 -6.73
N GLN A 57 -20.56 3.25 -7.31
CA GLN A 57 -19.54 2.23 -7.06
C GLN A 57 -18.33 2.83 -6.37
N ASP A 58 -17.89 2.16 -5.31
CA ASP A 58 -16.71 2.57 -4.55
C ASP A 58 -15.44 2.07 -5.24
N PHE A 59 -14.52 2.99 -5.52
CA PHE A 59 -13.24 2.62 -6.12
C PHE A 59 -12.32 2.10 -5.02
N GLN A 60 -12.11 0.79 -5.02
CA GLN A 60 -11.16 0.16 -4.12
C GLN A 60 -9.74 0.61 -4.45
N ASP A 61 -9.03 1.08 -3.42
CA ASP A 61 -7.64 1.48 -3.59
C ASP A 61 -6.76 0.22 -3.62
N GLN A 62 -6.22 -0.09 -4.80
CA GLN A 62 -5.38 -1.26 -5.06
C GLN A 62 -3.93 -1.09 -4.57
N PHE A 63 -3.75 -0.70 -3.31
CA PHE A 63 -2.41 -0.49 -2.74
C PHE A 63 -1.56 -1.76 -2.79
N HIS A 64 -2.18 -2.93 -2.63
CA HIS A 64 -1.52 -4.24 -2.71
C HIS A 64 -0.97 -4.58 -4.10
N LEU A 65 -1.45 -3.94 -5.17
CA LEU A 65 -0.91 -4.10 -6.52
C LEU A 65 0.30 -3.19 -6.77
N ARG A 66 0.51 -2.19 -5.92
CA ARG A 66 1.61 -1.23 -6.04
C ARG A 66 2.79 -1.69 -5.20
N GLY A 67 3.99 -1.22 -5.56
CA GLY A 67 5.22 -1.50 -4.83
C GLY A 67 6.00 -2.70 -5.38
N LYS A 68 7.21 -2.88 -4.85
CA LYS A 68 8.09 -4.00 -5.22
C LYS A 68 7.56 -5.26 -4.54
N LYS A 69 7.10 -6.21 -5.35
CA LYS A 69 6.70 -7.55 -4.89
C LYS A 69 7.85 -8.26 -4.18
N LYS A 70 7.52 -9.21 -3.31
CA LYS A 70 8.50 -10.06 -2.63
C LYS A 70 9.42 -10.75 -3.65
N ALA A 71 10.66 -11.05 -3.25
CA ALA A 71 11.63 -11.65 -4.16
C ALA A 71 11.16 -13.05 -4.62
N GLU A 72 10.53 -13.79 -3.72
CA GLU A 72 9.93 -15.11 -3.90
C GLU A 72 8.79 -15.10 -4.94
N GLU A 73 8.05 -13.98 -5.07
CA GLU A 73 7.04 -13.85 -6.13
C GLU A 73 7.66 -13.69 -7.52
N ARG A 74 8.86 -13.09 -7.59
CA ARG A 74 9.57 -12.85 -8.85
C ARG A 74 10.50 -14.01 -9.22
N LEU A 75 10.96 -14.74 -8.21
CA LEU A 75 11.90 -15.85 -8.30
C LEU A 75 11.28 -17.02 -7.52
N PRO A 76 10.35 -17.79 -8.13
CA PRO A 76 9.62 -18.85 -7.45
C PRO A 76 10.53 -19.92 -6.83
N GLN A 77 11.68 -20.16 -7.47
CA GLN A 77 12.70 -21.14 -7.07
C GLN A 77 13.81 -20.52 -6.21
N LEU A 78 13.64 -19.28 -5.72
CA LEU A 78 14.69 -18.58 -4.97
C LEU A 78 15.19 -19.40 -3.77
N LEU A 79 14.28 -20.03 -3.05
CA LEU A 79 14.62 -20.82 -1.86
C LEU A 79 15.40 -22.09 -2.24
N GLU A 80 15.00 -22.76 -3.32
CA GLU A 80 15.68 -23.94 -3.86
C GLU A 80 17.11 -23.56 -4.27
N HIS A 81 17.28 -22.48 -5.03
CA HIS A 81 18.61 -22.01 -5.44
C HIS A 81 19.49 -21.57 -4.25
N ILE A 82 18.91 -20.92 -3.24
CA ILE A 82 19.64 -20.59 -2.00
C ILE A 82 20.14 -21.88 -1.32
N GLN A 83 19.28 -22.89 -1.23
CA GLN A 83 19.65 -24.19 -0.66
C GLN A 83 20.76 -24.86 -1.47
N GLU A 84 20.67 -24.91 -2.80
CA GLU A 84 21.70 -25.49 -3.66
C GLU A 84 23.07 -24.83 -3.48
N ILE A 85 23.12 -23.51 -3.25
CA ILE A 85 24.36 -22.78 -3.00
C ILE A 85 24.92 -23.07 -1.61
N VAL A 86 24.05 -23.19 -0.60
CA VAL A 86 24.44 -23.26 0.82
C VAL A 86 24.72 -24.69 1.29
N GLU A 87 23.93 -25.66 0.86
CA GLU A 87 23.99 -27.05 1.33
C GLU A 87 25.37 -27.70 1.20
N PRO A 88 26.12 -27.55 0.08
CA PRO A 88 27.42 -28.21 -0.09
C PRO A 88 28.49 -27.77 0.92
N THR A 89 28.34 -26.58 1.50
CA THR A 89 29.27 -26.02 2.50
C THR A 89 28.69 -25.99 3.90
N SER A 90 27.48 -26.51 4.07
CA SER A 90 26.79 -26.54 5.35
C SER A 90 27.29 -27.68 6.22
N GLN A 91 27.42 -27.39 7.52
CA GLN A 91 27.88 -28.32 8.54
C GLN A 91 26.85 -28.37 9.66
N THR A 92 26.47 -29.56 10.10
CA THR A 92 25.59 -29.72 11.26
C THR A 92 26.25 -29.16 12.52
N ASP A 93 25.44 -28.74 13.49
CA ASP A 93 25.91 -28.35 14.82
C ASP A 93 26.84 -29.43 15.40
N PRO A 94 28.12 -29.10 15.68
CA PRO A 94 29.12 -30.07 16.12
C PRO A 94 28.82 -30.63 17.52
N THR A 95 27.98 -29.95 18.30
CA THR A 95 27.57 -30.45 19.62
C THR A 95 26.45 -31.48 19.54
N PHE A 96 25.82 -31.64 18.36
CA PHE A 96 24.62 -32.47 18.13
C PHE A 96 23.46 -32.21 19.10
N ARG A 97 23.43 -31.02 19.72
CA ARG A 97 22.36 -30.60 20.64
C ARG A 97 21.21 -29.91 19.91
N SER A 98 21.40 -29.57 18.63
CA SER A 98 20.40 -28.92 17.80
C SER A 98 20.43 -29.46 16.36
N THR A 99 19.34 -29.23 15.63
CA THR A 99 19.23 -29.52 14.19
C THR A 99 19.65 -28.34 13.31
N ARG A 100 20.44 -27.41 13.86
CA ARG A 100 20.90 -26.23 13.11
C ARG A 100 22.10 -26.61 12.25
N SER A 101 22.12 -26.09 11.02
CA SER A 101 23.28 -26.15 10.13
C SER A 101 23.95 -24.78 10.07
N TYR A 102 25.28 -24.79 10.07
CA TYR A 102 26.13 -23.62 9.96
C TYR A 102 26.83 -23.63 8.60
N THR A 103 26.94 -22.48 7.97
CA THR A 103 27.66 -22.32 6.70
C THR A 103 28.63 -21.15 6.81
N PRO A 104 29.84 -21.24 6.22
CA PRO A 104 30.80 -20.15 6.23
C PRO A 104 30.45 -19.03 5.23
N ILE A 105 29.50 -19.24 4.32
CA ILE A 105 29.08 -18.22 3.36
C ILE A 105 28.07 -17.25 3.98
N THR A 106 28.20 -15.97 3.64
CA THR A 106 27.35 -14.91 4.17
C THR A 106 26.13 -14.68 3.28
N ALA A 107 25.06 -14.09 3.84
CA ALA A 107 23.86 -13.76 3.07
C ALA A 107 24.14 -12.85 1.85
N GLY A 108 25.16 -11.99 1.91
CA GLY A 108 25.55 -11.13 0.78
C GLY A 108 26.22 -11.88 -0.39
N MET A 109 26.71 -13.10 -0.16
CA MET A 109 27.25 -13.95 -1.23
C MET A 109 26.15 -14.72 -1.97
N VAL A 110 24.93 -14.77 -1.41
CA VAL A 110 23.79 -15.51 -1.95
C VAL A 110 22.70 -14.59 -2.51
N ARG A 111 22.48 -13.42 -1.90
CA ARG A 111 21.40 -12.48 -2.27
C ARG A 111 21.74 -11.52 -3.42
#